data_AF-G9K9D2-F1
#
_entry.id   AF-G9K9D2-F1
#
_cell.length_a   1.000
_cell.length_b   1.000
_cell.length_c   1.000
_cell.angle_alpha   90.00
_cell.angle_beta   90.00
_cell.angle_gamma   90.00
#
_symmetry.space_group_name_H-M   'P 1'
#
loop_
_entity.id
_entity.type
_entity.pdbx_description
1 polymer ?
#
loop_
_entity_poly.entity_id
_entity_poly.type
_entity_poly.pdbx_seq_one_letter_code
_entity_poly.pdbx_strand_id
1 'polypeptide(L)'
;WWTCWFRVELTIPEAWVGQEVHLRWESDGEGLLWREGEPIQGLTTEGEKTSYVLTNRLEEGDPRSLTFYVEVACNGLLGAGKGSMIAAPDPEKMFRVSRAELAVFCRDVHRLLVDLELLLGIA
;
A
#
# COMPACT_ATOMS: atom_id res chain seq x y z
N TRP A 1 -13.35 -13.01 -11.90
CA TRP A 1 -12.14 -12.58 -11.17
C TRP A 1 -11.03 -12.40 -12.17
N TRP A 2 -10.22 -11.37 -11.99
CA TRP A 2 -9.06 -11.09 -12.84
C TRP A 2 -7.91 -10.68 -11.93
N THR A 3 -6.67 -10.95 -12.36
CA THR A 3 -5.47 -10.50 -11.65
C THR A 3 -4.71 -9.57 -12.55
N CYS A 4 -4.41 -8.37 -12.06
CA CYS A 4 -3.63 -7.36 -12.73
C CYS A 4 -2.21 -7.32 -12.13
N TRP A 5 -1.20 -7.27 -12.98
CA TRP A 5 0.19 -7.11 -12.55
C TRP A 5 0.70 -5.74 -12.96
N PHE A 6 1.13 -4.95 -11.97
CA PHE A 6 1.72 -3.64 -12.18
C PHE A 6 3.21 -3.71 -11.93
N ARG A 7 4.02 -3.43 -12.96
CA ARG A 7 5.45 -3.15 -12.78
C ARG A 7 5.58 -1.69 -12.34
N VAL A 8 6.05 -1.48 -11.12
CA VAL A 8 6.22 -0.15 -10.53
C VAL A 8 7.70 0.20 -10.58
N GLU A 9 8.02 1.24 -11.35
CA GLU A 9 9.36 1.81 -11.43
C GLU A 9 9.34 3.19 -10.81
N LEU A 10 10.23 3.42 -9.86
CA LEU A 10 10.26 4.68 -9.11
C LEU A 10 11.69 5.11 -8.82
N THR A 11 11.85 6.42 -8.58
CA THR A 11 13.12 7.01 -8.16
C THR A 11 12.85 7.91 -6.96
N ILE A 12 13.51 7.63 -5.83
CA ILE A 12 13.40 8.44 -4.62
C ILE A 12 14.19 9.74 -4.81
N PRO A 13 13.59 10.93 -4.60
CA PRO A 13 14.29 12.21 -4.73
C PRO A 13 15.48 12.35 -3.76
N GLU A 14 16.57 12.96 -4.22
CA GLU A 14 17.76 13.24 -3.39
C GLU A 14 17.44 14.13 -2.17
N ALA A 15 16.49 15.04 -2.34
CA ALA A 15 16.05 15.93 -1.27
C ALA A 15 15.45 15.19 -0.05
N TRP A 16 15.19 13.88 -0.16
CA TRP A 16 14.64 13.06 0.92
C TRP A 16 15.70 12.24 1.66
N VAL A 17 17.00 12.47 1.41
CA VAL A 17 18.07 11.87 2.22
C VAL A 17 17.86 12.21 3.70
N GLY A 18 18.04 11.22 4.56
CA GLY A 18 17.77 11.27 5.99
C GLY A 18 16.30 11.08 6.37
N GLN A 19 15.39 10.91 5.41
CA GLN A 19 13.96 10.70 5.67
C GLN A 19 13.56 9.23 5.56
N GLU A 20 12.51 8.87 6.30
CA GLU A 20 11.80 7.60 6.11
C GLU A 20 10.90 7.70 4.86
N VAL A 21 10.94 6.70 3.99
CA VAL A 21 10.23 6.73 2.70
C VAL A 21 9.33 5.50 2.54
N HIS A 22 8.08 5.75 2.16
CA HIS A 22 7.07 4.72 1.94
C HIS A 22 6.62 4.71 0.49
N LEU A 23 6.32 3.52 -0.02
CA LEU A 23 5.39 3.35 -1.14
C LEU A 23 3.98 3.35 -0.57
N ARG A 24 3.10 4.19 -1.10
CA ARG A 24 1.67 4.16 -0.80
C ARG A 24 0.91 3.63 -2.01
N TRP A 25 0.10 2.63 -1.76
CA TRP A 25 -0.68 1.95 -2.77
C TRP A 25 -2.09 1.72 -2.27
N GLU A 26 -3.06 2.21 -3.04
CA GLU A 26 -4.47 1.94 -2.81
C GLU A 26 -5.10 1.54 -4.12
N SER A 27 -5.75 0.39 -4.10
CA SER A 27 -6.56 -0.12 -5.19
C SER A 27 -7.80 -0.79 -4.63
N ASP A 28 -8.85 -0.82 -5.43
CA ASP A 28 -9.95 -1.74 -5.16
C ASP A 28 -9.41 -3.18 -5.25
N GLY A 29 -9.83 -4.01 -4.32
CA GLY A 29 -9.42 -5.40 -4.20
C GLY A 29 -8.16 -5.61 -3.35
N GLU A 30 -7.51 -6.76 -3.52
CA GLU A 30 -6.38 -7.19 -2.70
C GLU A 30 -5.08 -7.08 -3.49
N GLY A 31 -4.11 -6.35 -2.95
CA GLY A 31 -2.77 -6.21 -3.51
C GLY A 31 -1.75 -7.09 -2.79
N LEU A 32 -0.75 -7.57 -3.51
CA LEU A 32 0.46 -8.18 -2.97
C LEU A 32 1.67 -7.51 -3.59
N LEU A 33 2.52 -6.93 -2.75
CA LEU A 33 3.80 -6.36 -3.16
C LEU A 33 4.83 -7.48 -3.30
N TRP A 34 5.51 -7.47 -4.44
CA TRP A 34 6.61 -8.37 -4.77
C TRP A 34 7.89 -7.58 -5.01
N ARG A 35 9.01 -8.09 -4.50
CA ARG A 35 10.35 -7.53 -4.71
C ARG A 35 11.33 -8.66 -4.95
N GLU A 36 12.12 -8.56 -6.02
CA GLU A 36 13.14 -9.56 -6.36
C GLU A 36 12.59 -11.02 -6.45
N GLY A 37 11.32 -11.16 -6.84
CA GLY A 37 10.65 -12.46 -6.97
C GLY A 37 10.00 -12.98 -5.68
N GLU A 38 10.19 -12.29 -4.55
CA GLU A 38 9.64 -12.69 -3.25
C GLU A 38 8.39 -11.88 -2.89
N PRO A 39 7.36 -12.50 -2.30
CA PRO A 39 6.19 -11.80 -1.77
C PRO A 39 6.55 -11.10 -0.47
N ILE A 40 6.28 -9.79 -0.38
CA ILE A 40 6.74 -8.95 0.73
C ILE A 40 5.60 -8.57 1.66
N GLN A 41 4.50 -8.03 1.13
CA GLN A 41 3.42 -7.52 1.96
C GLN A 41 2.08 -7.48 1.21
N GLY A 42 1.01 -7.91 1.88
CA GLY A 42 -0.36 -7.68 1.42
C GLY A 42 -0.77 -6.21 1.59
N LEU A 43 -1.51 -5.69 0.63
CA LEU A 43 -2.00 -4.32 0.55
C LEU A 43 -3.52 -4.35 0.37
N THR A 44 -4.24 -3.58 1.17
CA THR A 44 -5.70 -3.46 1.09
C THR A 44 -6.17 -2.17 1.75
N THR A 45 -7.20 -1.56 1.18
CA THR A 45 -7.89 -0.43 1.81
C THR A 45 -8.80 -0.91 2.95
N GLU A 46 -9.28 -2.16 2.89
CA GLU A 46 -10.04 -2.80 3.97
C GLU A 46 -9.08 -3.22 5.09
N GLY A 47 -9.05 -2.44 6.19
CA GLY A 47 -8.09 -2.62 7.28
C GLY A 47 -6.79 -1.82 7.13
N GLU A 48 -6.80 -0.80 6.25
CA GLU A 48 -5.80 0.29 6.18
C GLU A 48 -4.34 -0.13 5.93
N LYS A 49 -4.12 -1.29 5.30
CA LYS A 49 -2.78 -1.73 4.86
C LYS A 49 -2.42 -1.10 3.51
N THR A 50 -2.24 0.21 3.50
CA THR A 50 -2.11 1.03 2.28
C THR A 50 -0.69 1.52 1.99
N SER A 51 0.30 1.12 2.79
CA SER A 51 1.70 1.49 2.58
C SER A 51 2.68 0.36 2.87
N TYR A 52 3.87 0.48 2.28
CA TYR A 52 5.03 -0.35 2.52
C TYR A 52 6.26 0.54 2.76
N VAL A 53 7.04 0.21 3.78
CA VAL A 53 8.27 0.95 4.13
C VAL A 53 9.38 0.56 3.15
N LEU A 54 9.80 1.50 2.30
CA LEU A 54 10.91 1.28 1.37
C LEU A 54 12.26 1.36 2.08
N THR A 55 12.39 2.35 2.97
CA THR A 55 13.52 2.52 3.88
C THR A 55 13.08 3.27 5.11
N ASN A 56 13.60 2.88 6.28
CA ASN A 56 13.39 3.60 7.54
C ASN A 56 14.14 4.93 7.59
N ARG A 57 15.19 5.08 6.76
CA ARG A 57 15.99 6.28 6.62
C ARG A 57 16.83 6.15 5.35
N LEU A 58 16.58 7.01 4.37
CA LEU A 58 17.32 7.02 3.12
C LEU A 58 18.74 7.56 3.37
N GLU A 59 19.77 6.77 3.12
CA GLU A 59 21.17 7.19 3.21
C GLU A 59 21.71 7.63 1.83
N GLU A 60 22.78 8.44 1.81
CA GLU A 60 23.34 9.02 0.56
C GLU A 60 23.82 7.95 -0.44
N GLY A 61 24.27 6.79 0.06
CA GLY A 61 24.72 5.66 -0.75
C GLY A 61 23.61 4.68 -1.16
N ASP A 62 22.37 4.87 -0.69
CA ASP A 62 21.29 3.92 -0.98
C ASP A 62 20.84 3.97 -2.45
N PRO A 63 20.42 2.82 -3.01
CA PRO A 63 19.83 2.79 -4.35
C PRO A 63 18.53 3.61 -4.36
N ARG A 64 18.50 4.65 -5.19
CA ARG A 64 17.34 5.54 -5.34
C ARG A 64 16.33 5.02 -6.35
N SER A 65 16.79 4.33 -7.39
CA SER A 65 15.92 3.73 -8.41
C SER A 65 15.56 2.31 -8.01
N LEU A 66 14.26 2.05 -7.89
CA LEU A 66 13.74 0.78 -7.41
C LEU A 66 12.66 0.27 -8.39
N THR A 67 12.55 -1.05 -8.47
CA THR A 67 11.51 -1.72 -9.26
C THR A 67 10.82 -2.76 -8.40
N PHE A 68 9.50 -2.70 -8.39
CA PHE A 68 8.63 -3.62 -7.67
C PHE A 68 7.53 -4.13 -8.60
N TYR A 69 6.84 -5.17 -8.15
CA TYR A 69 5.59 -5.59 -8.78
C TYR A 69 4.48 -5.56 -7.74
N VAL A 70 3.31 -5.07 -8.16
CA VAL A 70 2.09 -5.20 -7.37
C VAL A 70 1.14 -6.11 -8.15
N GLU A 71 0.88 -7.28 -7.58
CA GLU A 71 -0.17 -8.16 -8.03
C GLU A 71 -1.48 -7.72 -7.37
N VAL A 72 -2.48 -7.35 -8.17
CA VAL A 72 -3.80 -6.95 -7.66
C VAL A 72 -4.84 -7.97 -8.10
N ALA A 73 -5.42 -8.67 -7.14
CA ALA A 73 -6.57 -9.51 -7.34
C ALA A 73 -7.84 -8.66 -7.31
N CYS A 74 -8.62 -8.71 -8.40
CA CYS A 74 -9.87 -7.97 -8.55
C CYS A 74 -11.03 -8.65 -7.78
N ASN A 75 -10.89 -8.66 -6.46
CA ASN A 75 -11.87 -9.06 -5.45
C ASN A 75 -11.51 -8.39 -4.12
N GLY A 76 -12.50 -7.98 -3.32
CA GLY A 76 -12.23 -7.54 -1.95
C GLY A 76 -11.92 -8.73 -1.03
N LEU A 77 -11.64 -8.45 0.25
CA LEU A 77 -11.33 -9.49 1.26
C LEU A 77 -12.42 -10.56 1.37
N LEU A 78 -13.66 -10.19 1.03
CA LEU A 78 -14.85 -11.03 1.11
C LEU A 78 -15.48 -11.26 -0.27
N GLY A 79 -14.67 -11.17 -1.34
CA GLY A 79 -15.08 -11.42 -2.72
C GLY A 79 -15.61 -10.19 -3.46
N ALA A 80 -16.48 -10.42 -4.44
CA ALA A 80 -17.03 -9.37 -5.31
C ALA A 80 -18.56 -9.45 -5.44
N GLY A 81 -19.26 -9.73 -4.33
CA GLY A 81 -20.72 -9.87 -4.31
C GLY A 81 -21.48 -8.65 -4.86
N LYS A 82 -22.55 -8.90 -5.62
CA LYS A 82 -23.42 -7.86 -6.20
C LYS A 82 -24.43 -7.34 -5.15
N GLY A 83 -24.15 -6.17 -4.58
CA GLY A 83 -25.05 -5.46 -3.65
C GLY A 83 -25.02 -5.94 -2.19
N SER A 84 -24.51 -7.13 -1.90
CA SER A 84 -24.21 -7.57 -0.53
C SER A 84 -23.01 -8.51 -0.49
N MET A 85 -22.44 -8.71 0.70
CA MET A 85 -21.25 -9.54 0.93
C MET A 85 -21.46 -11.03 0.60
N ILE A 86 -22.67 -11.54 0.80
CA ILE A 86 -23.02 -12.97 0.59
C ILE A 86 -23.70 -13.21 -0.76
N ALA A 87 -23.87 -12.16 -1.58
CA ALA A 87 -24.48 -12.28 -2.90
C ALA A 87 -23.53 -12.98 -3.88
N ALA A 88 -24.11 -13.47 -4.98
CA ALA A 88 -23.32 -13.95 -6.10
C ALA A 88 -22.34 -12.86 -6.60
N PRO A 89 -21.16 -13.23 -7.09
CA PRO A 89 -20.18 -12.29 -7.63
C PRO A 89 -20.75 -11.47 -8.79
N ASP A 90 -20.42 -10.18 -8.86
CA ASP A 90 -20.80 -9.31 -9.97
C ASP A 90 -19.79 -9.41 -11.12
N PRO A 91 -20.16 -9.95 -12.29
CA PRO A 91 -19.25 -10.07 -13.43
C PRO A 91 -18.86 -8.71 -14.02
N GLU A 92 -19.65 -7.66 -13.78
CA GLU A 92 -19.45 -6.32 -14.33
C GLU A 92 -18.70 -5.39 -13.36
N LYS A 93 -18.22 -5.91 -12.22
CA LYS A 93 -17.53 -5.08 -11.23
C LYS A 93 -16.19 -4.60 -11.77
N MET A 94 -16.03 -3.28 -11.80
CA MET A 94 -14.77 -2.62 -12.15
C MET A 94 -13.94 -2.35 -10.90
N PHE A 95 -12.62 -2.35 -11.07
CA PHE A 95 -11.65 -2.11 -10.02
C PHE A 95 -10.69 -1.02 -10.47
N ARG A 96 -10.28 -0.16 -9.55
CA ARG A 96 -9.43 1.00 -9.83
C ARG A 96 -8.25 1.06 -8.88
N VAL A 97 -7.10 1.51 -9.38
CA VAL A 97 -6.00 2.00 -8.54
C VAL A 97 -6.26 3.48 -8.24
N SER A 98 -6.46 3.82 -6.97
CA SER A 98 -6.74 5.19 -6.52
C SER A 98 -5.50 5.94 -6.04
N ARG A 99 -4.46 5.22 -5.59
CA ARG A 99 -3.20 5.82 -5.14
C ARG A 99 -2.02 4.93 -5.51
N ALA A 100 -0.99 5.56 -6.06
CA ALA A 100 0.31 4.95 -6.34
C ALA A 100 1.37 6.06 -6.24
N GLU A 101 1.91 6.28 -5.04
CA GLU A 101 2.77 7.42 -4.75
C GLU A 101 3.94 7.04 -3.84
N LEU A 102 5.02 7.82 -3.94
CA LEU A 102 6.07 7.86 -2.95
C LEU A 102 5.74 8.94 -1.91
N ALA A 103 5.96 8.64 -0.64
CA ALA A 103 5.73 9.60 0.43
C ALA A 103 6.87 9.56 1.46
N VAL A 104 7.24 10.74 1.96
CA VAL A 104 8.02 10.85 3.19
C VAL A 104 7.10 10.58 4.37
N PHE A 105 7.54 9.71 5.28
CA PHE A 105 6.79 9.35 6.47
C PHE A 105 7.37 10.03 7.70
N CYS A 106 6.59 10.91 8.34
CA CYS A 106 7.01 11.56 9.57
C CYS A 106 6.70 10.67 10.78
N ARG A 107 7.67 9.84 11.18
CA ARG A 107 7.52 8.85 12.26
C ARG A 107 7.12 9.47 13.60
N ASP A 108 7.64 10.64 13.93
CA ASP A 108 7.34 11.32 15.20
C ASP A 108 5.91 11.84 15.25
N VAL A 109 5.40 12.39 14.14
CA VAL A 109 3.99 12.80 14.03
C VAL A 109 3.06 11.60 14.13
N HIS A 110 3.40 10.49 13.48
CA HIS A 110 2.60 9.27 13.58
C HIS A 110 2.57 8.72 15.02
N ARG A 111 3.72 8.69 15.71
CA ARG A 111 3.77 8.26 17.13
C ARG A 111 2.87 9.13 18.00
N LEU A 112 2.96 10.45 17.85
CA LEU A 112 2.11 11.38 18.59
C LEU A 112 0.61 11.16 18.30
N LEU A 113 0.26 10.91 17.04
CA LEU A 113 -1.13 10.61 16.65
C LEU A 113 -1.63 9.33 17.33
N VAL A 114 -0.85 8.25 17.28
CA VAL A 114 -1.20 6.98 17.93
C VAL A 114 -1.32 7.13 19.44
N ASP A 115 -0.40 7.86 20.08
CA ASP A 115 -0.47 8.14 21.52
C ASP A 115 -1.77 8.89 21.87
N LEU A 116 -2.18 9.87 21.06
CA LEU A 116 -3.43 10.60 21.24
C LEU A 116 -4.66 9.72 21.04
N GLU A 117 -4.68 8.88 20.00
CA GLU A 117 -5.78 7.94 19.74
C GLU A 117 -5.96 6.95 20.89
N LEU A 118 -4.86 6.42 21.43
CA LEU A 118 -4.89 5.54 22.60
C LEU A 118 -5.44 6.23 23.85
N LEU A 119 -5.01 7.48 24.11
CA LEU A 119 -5.51 8.26 25.25
C LEU A 119 -7.01 8.59 25.12
N LEU A 120 -7.49 8.87 23.91
CA LEU A 120 -8.92 9.09 23.67
C LEU A 120 -9.74 7.80 23.81
N GLY A 121 -9.19 6.66 23.42
CA GLY A 121 -9.88 5.36 23.51
C GLY A 121 -10.08 4.85 24.94
N ILE A 122 -9.35 5.37 25.92
CA ILE A 122 -9.49 5.02 27.34
C ILE A 122 -10.33 6.03 28.15
N ALA A 123 -10.67 7.18 27.57
CA ALA A 123 -11.50 8.22 28.21
C ALA A 123 -13.00 7.89 28.11
#